data_AF-A0A1V4RX27-F1
#
_entry.id   AF-A0A1V4RX27-F1
#
_cell.length_a   1.000
_cell.length_b   1.000
_cell.length_c   1.000
_cell.angle_alpha   90.00
_cell.angle_beta   90.00
_cell.angle_gamma   90.00
#
_symmetry.space_group_name_H-M   'P 1'
#
loop_
_entity.id
_entity.type
_entity.pdbx_description
1 polymer ?
#
loop_
_entity_poly.entity_id
_entity_poly.type
_entity_poly.pdbx_seq_one_letter_code
_entity_poly.pdbx_strand_id
1 'polypeptide(L)'
;MKKLSNRCVRTGCRKNVLKTGILFYLMVFIWVSVQIGCSNSTRIQAGYLLYSTQQTAEDSSAFKWLSSLPRVQASQVLAGEGVENFAKFDMLWVHIPDSKQWAQWQSSIGDLKKLGEYVKKGGHLLLTDYAALLPAEIGLEKNKPEIRILDIKKDDWLFDKKGYQSFRGHPAFTGLFGGAFVWDSYRDQKLPTIGYFDANFPADGKVVATEKSYITIHGNNKLMIEHAAGTGSVLSIGGFVYFAQRNRLQYKLEKFLNNSIRYLAGELTSGKKTYWEKYKHQPKSFQVKSEPVEPPQTRALKILPEPDIVLTRDHPRNNYYDISGRRSLIMGKENGGIDEFWVHPFRVLRDFQAGIIVGNSAHWLRDMPVKIEVFPEVYKRIYTTPVGKLEELILPSLDKAGGIVQYQASGGEPVSLVAKFRSDLRWMWPYDENAIGDVWYSFDERLNALHVKDSAGDLYSIIGTDQPPLKYTVGQYRDIQWNKEKQILACQKRWSITVRFFPIRKLSMIKQIDTTKSCLHRA
;
A
#
# COMPACT_ATOMS: atom_id res chain seq x y z
N MET A 1 45.49 8.01 -68.76
CA MET A 1 46.20 8.15 -67.46
C MET A 1 45.88 6.90 -66.63
N LYS A 2 46.66 5.81 -66.70
CA LYS A 2 47.84 5.44 -65.87
C LYS A 2 47.60 5.76 -64.38
N LYS A 3 47.67 4.85 -63.40
CA LYS A 3 48.19 3.48 -63.28
C LYS A 3 47.56 2.81 -62.03
N LEU A 4 47.15 1.56 -62.17
CA LEU A 4 47.18 0.55 -61.09
C LEU A 4 48.59 -0.09 -61.10
N SER A 5 49.18 -0.36 -59.93
CA SER A 5 50.22 -1.40 -59.80
C SER A 5 50.37 -1.94 -58.37
N ASN A 6 50.14 -3.25 -58.25
CA ASN A 6 50.95 -4.27 -57.55
C ASN A 6 51.50 -3.99 -56.14
N ARG A 7 51.17 -4.86 -55.17
CA ARG A 7 51.96 -6.08 -54.86
C ARG A 7 51.33 -6.94 -53.75
N CYS A 8 51.45 -8.24 -53.99
CA CYS A 8 51.18 -9.37 -53.11
C CYS A 8 52.42 -9.66 -52.24
N VAL A 9 52.27 -10.01 -50.96
CA VAL A 9 53.16 -10.98 -50.27
C VAL A 9 52.39 -11.79 -49.22
N ARG A 10 52.51 -13.11 -49.37
CA ARG A 10 52.03 -14.21 -48.52
C ARG A 10 52.68 -14.22 -47.13
N THR A 11 51.98 -14.78 -46.13
CA THR A 11 52.35 -15.96 -45.29
C THR A 11 51.71 -15.85 -43.90
N GLY A 12 51.13 -16.94 -43.40
CA GLY A 12 50.64 -16.99 -42.01
C GLY A 12 49.37 -17.78 -41.73
N CYS A 13 48.91 -18.66 -42.62
CA CYS A 13 47.78 -19.56 -42.35
C CYS A 13 48.28 -21.00 -42.23
N ARG A 14 48.36 -21.55 -41.00
CA ARG A 14 48.21 -23.00 -40.72
C ARG A 14 48.29 -23.45 -39.25
N LYS A 15 48.35 -22.57 -38.24
CA LYS A 15 48.37 -23.02 -36.82
C LYS A 15 47.13 -22.68 -35.97
N ASN A 16 46.19 -21.88 -36.48
CA ASN A 16 45.03 -21.44 -35.69
C ASN A 16 43.70 -22.15 -35.99
N VAL A 17 43.61 -22.95 -37.05
CA VAL A 17 42.33 -23.60 -37.44
C VAL A 17 42.03 -24.83 -36.58
N LEU A 18 43.05 -25.56 -36.12
CA LEU A 18 42.83 -26.75 -35.28
C LEU A 18 42.45 -26.40 -33.83
N LYS A 19 42.96 -25.28 -33.29
CA LYS A 19 42.62 -24.81 -31.92
C LYS A 19 41.24 -24.17 -31.85
N THR A 20 40.78 -23.50 -32.91
CA THR A 20 39.44 -22.90 -32.95
C THR A 20 38.34 -23.95 -33.15
N GLY A 21 38.60 -25.01 -33.92
CA GLY A 21 37.65 -26.14 -34.04
C GLY A 21 37.41 -26.86 -32.71
N ILE A 22 38.47 -27.16 -31.95
CA ILE A 22 38.35 -27.85 -30.65
C ILE A 22 37.65 -26.95 -29.61
N LEU A 23 37.94 -25.64 -29.58
CA LEU A 23 37.25 -24.70 -28.69
C LEU A 23 35.76 -24.56 -29.03
N PHE A 24 35.41 -24.61 -30.31
CA PHE A 24 34.02 -24.54 -30.77
C PHE A 24 33.24 -25.81 -30.41
N TYR A 25 33.85 -26.99 -30.58
CA TYR A 25 33.23 -28.25 -30.15
C TYR A 25 33.12 -28.35 -28.63
N LEU A 26 34.10 -27.86 -27.85
CA LEU A 26 34.01 -27.78 -26.39
C LEU A 26 32.95 -26.77 -25.93
N MET A 27 32.83 -25.61 -26.58
CA MET A 27 31.75 -24.66 -26.26
C MET A 27 30.38 -25.23 -26.63
N VAL A 28 30.22 -25.92 -27.76
CA VAL A 28 28.96 -26.57 -28.14
C VAL A 28 28.65 -27.73 -27.20
N PHE A 29 29.63 -28.52 -26.75
CA PHE A 29 29.41 -29.57 -25.74
C PHE A 29 29.06 -28.99 -24.37
N ILE A 30 29.67 -27.87 -23.96
CA ILE A 30 29.31 -27.14 -22.74
C ILE A 30 27.92 -26.52 -22.86
N TRP A 31 27.53 -26.02 -24.04
CA TRP A 31 26.19 -25.48 -24.27
C TRP A 31 25.11 -26.57 -24.32
N VAL A 32 25.40 -27.72 -24.93
CA VAL A 32 24.52 -28.89 -24.97
C VAL A 32 24.43 -29.56 -23.59
N SER A 33 25.52 -29.62 -22.82
CA SER A 33 25.49 -30.15 -21.44
C SER A 33 24.84 -29.17 -20.45
N VAL A 34 24.92 -27.86 -20.67
CA VAL A 34 24.13 -26.85 -19.92
C VAL A 34 22.65 -26.87 -20.32
N GLN A 35 22.30 -27.22 -21.56
CA GLN A 35 20.90 -27.44 -21.98
C GLN A 35 20.33 -28.76 -21.43
N ILE A 36 21.14 -29.82 -21.30
CA ILE A 36 20.72 -31.10 -20.72
C ILE A 36 20.71 -31.05 -19.18
N GLY A 37 21.48 -30.15 -18.57
CA GLY A 37 21.52 -29.91 -17.11
C GLY A 37 20.45 -28.96 -16.56
N CYS A 38 19.59 -28.37 -17.41
CA CYS A 38 18.60 -27.37 -16.99
C CYS A 38 17.18 -27.70 -17.48
N SER A 39 16.58 -28.80 -17.03
CA SER A 39 15.13 -28.87 -16.75
C SER A 39 14.69 -30.18 -16.08
N ASN A 40 15.42 -30.71 -15.11
CA ASN A 40 14.75 -31.53 -14.09
C ASN A 40 14.21 -30.59 -13.01
N SER A 41 13.23 -29.73 -13.36
CA SER A 41 12.38 -29.21 -12.28
C SER A 41 11.55 -30.39 -11.81
N THR A 42 11.92 -30.94 -10.66
CA THR A 42 11.13 -31.95 -9.96
C THR A 42 9.68 -31.47 -9.92
N ARG A 43 8.75 -32.26 -10.47
CA ARG A 43 7.32 -31.92 -10.44
C ARG A 43 6.85 -31.90 -8.98
N ILE A 44 6.02 -30.91 -8.65
CA ILE A 44 5.37 -30.79 -7.34
C ILE A 44 4.49 -32.03 -7.13
N GLN A 45 4.78 -32.81 -6.10
CA GLN A 45 3.96 -33.95 -5.68
C GLN A 45 2.78 -33.41 -4.85
N ALA A 46 1.60 -33.34 -5.48
CA ALA A 46 0.41 -32.81 -4.83
C ALA A 46 -0.62 -33.93 -4.55
N GLY A 47 -1.01 -34.07 -3.28
CA GLY A 47 -2.10 -34.96 -2.90
C GLY A 47 -3.44 -34.23 -2.87
N TYR A 48 -4.46 -34.72 -3.56
CA TYR A 48 -5.84 -34.26 -3.41
C TYR A 48 -6.54 -35.16 -2.39
N LEU A 49 -6.87 -34.61 -1.23
CA LEU A 49 -7.37 -35.38 -0.10
C LEU A 49 -8.89 -35.56 -0.19
N LEU A 50 -9.32 -36.81 -0.25
CA LEU A 50 -10.71 -37.21 -0.30
C LEU A 50 -11.17 -37.76 1.05
N TYR A 51 -12.42 -37.47 1.41
CA TYR A 51 -13.06 -38.08 2.57
C TYR A 51 -13.35 -39.57 2.34
N SER A 52 -13.82 -39.91 1.15
CA SER A 52 -14.19 -41.28 0.78
C SER A 52 -13.79 -41.58 -0.67
N THR A 53 -13.85 -42.86 -1.05
CA THR A 53 -13.59 -43.28 -2.44
C THR A 53 -14.64 -42.78 -3.43
N GLN A 54 -15.84 -42.43 -2.94
CA GLN A 54 -16.90 -41.86 -3.78
C GLN A 54 -16.65 -40.36 -3.99
N GLN A 55 -16.39 -40.00 -5.24
CA GLN A 55 -16.11 -38.61 -5.64
C GLN A 55 -17.40 -37.89 -6.04
N THR A 56 -17.50 -36.62 -5.65
CA THR A 56 -18.50 -35.73 -6.20
C THR A 56 -18.08 -35.24 -7.59
N ALA A 57 -19.01 -34.59 -8.31
CA ALA A 57 -18.68 -33.92 -9.56
C ALA A 57 -17.66 -32.79 -9.35
N GLU A 58 -17.70 -32.13 -8.19
CA GLU A 58 -16.75 -31.09 -7.80
C GLU A 58 -15.34 -31.68 -7.59
N ASP A 59 -15.22 -32.75 -6.80
CA ASP A 59 -13.93 -33.45 -6.60
C ASP A 59 -13.30 -33.91 -7.90
N SER A 60 -14.12 -34.52 -8.76
CA SER A 60 -13.67 -35.02 -10.06
C SER A 60 -13.14 -33.88 -10.93
N SER A 61 -13.81 -32.72 -10.91
CA SER A 61 -13.43 -31.54 -11.70
C SER A 61 -12.18 -30.84 -11.16
N ALA A 62 -12.10 -30.67 -9.83
CA ALA A 62 -10.95 -30.09 -9.15
C ALA A 62 -9.69 -30.96 -9.34
N PHE A 63 -9.80 -32.28 -9.14
CA PHE A 63 -8.69 -33.21 -9.33
C PHE A 63 -8.24 -33.29 -10.80
N LYS A 64 -9.18 -33.27 -11.75
CA LYS A 64 -8.86 -33.22 -13.18
C LYS A 64 -8.07 -31.95 -13.52
N TRP A 65 -8.45 -30.80 -12.99
CA TRP A 65 -7.70 -29.57 -13.17
C TRP A 65 -6.31 -29.67 -12.55
N LEU A 66 -6.18 -30.12 -11.30
CA LEU A 66 -4.89 -30.28 -10.63
C LEU A 66 -3.93 -31.17 -11.45
N SER A 67 -4.45 -32.29 -11.97
CA SER A 67 -3.72 -33.24 -12.80
C SER A 67 -3.33 -32.69 -14.18
N SER A 68 -3.99 -31.63 -14.64
CA SER A 68 -3.68 -30.98 -15.92
C SER A 68 -2.51 -29.98 -15.83
N LEU A 69 -2.08 -29.61 -14.61
CA LEU A 69 -1.00 -28.64 -14.43
C LEU A 69 0.35 -29.25 -14.81
N PRO A 70 1.13 -28.61 -15.71
CA PRO A 70 2.34 -29.22 -16.29
C PRO A 70 3.47 -29.47 -15.28
N ARG A 71 3.46 -28.77 -14.15
CA ARG A 71 4.46 -28.89 -13.08
C ARG A 71 3.99 -29.69 -11.87
N VAL A 72 2.78 -30.23 -11.90
CA VAL A 72 2.19 -30.96 -10.78
C VAL A 72 2.05 -32.42 -11.16
N GLN A 73 2.47 -33.29 -10.24
CA GLN A 73 2.13 -34.69 -10.25
C GLN A 73 1.08 -34.91 -9.16
N ALA A 74 -0.17 -35.03 -9.59
CA ALA A 74 -1.32 -35.14 -8.71
C ALA A 74 -1.60 -36.61 -8.35
N SER A 75 -2.00 -36.88 -7.11
CA SER A 75 -2.55 -38.18 -6.69
C SER A 75 -3.71 -37.99 -5.74
N GLN A 76 -4.69 -38.89 -5.79
CA GLN A 76 -5.77 -38.91 -4.81
C GLN A 76 -5.29 -39.65 -3.55
N VAL A 77 -5.72 -39.16 -2.39
CA VAL A 77 -5.33 -39.69 -1.08
C VAL A 77 -6.56 -39.74 -0.20
N LEU A 78 -6.76 -40.81 0.56
CA LEU A 78 -7.88 -40.88 1.50
C LEU A 78 -7.46 -40.31 2.86
N ALA A 79 -8.36 -39.55 3.50
CA ALA A 79 -8.11 -38.95 4.81
C ALA A 79 -7.73 -39.98 5.90
N GLY A 80 -8.22 -41.21 5.79
CA GLY A 80 -7.93 -42.29 6.73
C GLY A 80 -6.53 -42.93 6.62
N GLU A 81 -5.78 -42.70 5.53
CA GLU A 81 -4.52 -43.41 5.24
C GLU A 81 -3.33 -43.01 6.14
N GLY A 82 -3.44 -41.92 6.90
CA GLY A 82 -2.46 -41.54 7.95
C GLY A 82 -1.26 -40.70 7.48
N VAL A 83 -0.50 -40.17 8.46
CA VAL A 83 0.57 -39.17 8.25
C VAL A 83 1.73 -39.68 7.39
N GLU A 84 2.07 -40.97 7.49
CA GLU A 84 3.17 -41.56 6.70
C GLU A 84 2.88 -41.50 5.20
N ASN A 85 1.62 -41.73 4.82
CA ASN A 85 1.21 -41.63 3.42
C ASN A 85 1.14 -40.18 2.93
N PHE A 86 0.96 -39.21 3.85
CA PHE A 86 0.96 -37.78 3.54
C PHE A 86 2.38 -37.25 3.28
N ALA A 87 3.39 -37.82 3.97
CA ALA A 87 4.76 -37.34 3.93
C ALA A 87 5.44 -37.43 2.54
N LYS A 88 4.89 -38.21 1.61
CA LYS A 88 5.38 -38.31 0.22
C LYS A 88 5.00 -37.13 -0.67
N PHE A 89 4.13 -36.23 -0.18
CA PHE A 89 3.64 -35.08 -0.93
C PHE A 89 4.30 -33.80 -0.45
N ASP A 90 4.69 -32.95 -1.40
CA ASP A 90 5.14 -31.59 -1.15
C ASP A 90 3.99 -30.76 -0.56
N MET A 91 2.75 -31.07 -0.95
CA MET A 91 1.57 -30.40 -0.42
C MET A 91 0.32 -31.28 -0.53
N LEU A 92 -0.63 -31.10 0.39
CA LEU A 92 -1.98 -31.67 0.29
C LEU A 92 -3.04 -30.59 0.09
N TRP A 93 -3.97 -30.83 -0.83
CA TRP A 93 -5.14 -29.97 -1.06
C TRP A 93 -6.36 -30.63 -0.44
N VAL A 94 -6.98 -29.94 0.53
CA VAL A 94 -8.28 -30.30 1.08
C VAL A 94 -9.30 -29.28 0.57
N HIS A 95 -10.24 -29.75 -0.24
CA HIS A 95 -11.33 -28.94 -0.79
C HIS A 95 -12.66 -29.45 -0.26
N ILE A 96 -13.45 -28.57 0.37
CA ILE A 96 -14.76 -28.93 0.91
C ILE A 96 -15.76 -27.87 0.44
N PRO A 97 -16.45 -28.10 -0.68
CA PRO A 97 -17.23 -27.05 -1.36
C PRO A 97 -18.56 -26.73 -0.67
N ASP A 98 -19.08 -27.61 0.19
CA ASP A 98 -20.41 -27.46 0.77
C ASP A 98 -20.51 -27.97 2.22
N SER A 99 -21.59 -27.57 2.89
CA SER A 99 -21.83 -27.91 4.30
C SER A 99 -22.15 -29.39 4.54
N LYS A 100 -22.64 -30.13 3.53
CA LYS A 100 -22.93 -31.56 3.67
C LYS A 100 -21.63 -32.35 3.73
N GLN A 101 -20.69 -32.04 2.83
CA GLN A 101 -19.36 -32.62 2.88
C GLN A 101 -18.63 -32.20 4.16
N TRP A 102 -18.75 -30.94 4.58
CA TRP A 102 -18.19 -30.50 5.86
C TRP A 102 -18.70 -31.35 7.04
N ALA A 103 -20.00 -31.62 7.12
CA ALA A 103 -20.58 -32.47 8.16
C ALA A 103 -20.00 -33.91 8.14
N GLN A 104 -19.71 -34.46 6.96
CA GLN A 104 -19.04 -35.76 6.83
C GLN A 104 -17.62 -35.69 7.40
N TRP A 105 -16.84 -34.69 7.00
CA TRP A 105 -15.49 -34.46 7.51
C TRP A 105 -15.46 -34.30 9.04
N GLN A 106 -16.43 -33.59 9.62
CA GLN A 106 -16.55 -33.41 11.07
C GLN A 106 -16.76 -34.73 11.82
N SER A 107 -17.45 -35.71 11.21
CA SER A 107 -17.64 -37.01 11.84
C SER A 107 -16.34 -37.82 11.99
N SER A 108 -15.29 -37.44 11.26
CA SER A 108 -13.95 -38.07 11.31
C SER A 108 -12.87 -37.09 11.80
N ILE A 109 -13.19 -36.27 12.80
CA ILE A 109 -12.28 -35.23 13.33
C ILE A 109 -10.92 -35.79 13.81
N GLY A 110 -10.88 -37.06 14.25
CA GLY A 110 -9.65 -37.74 14.64
C GLY A 110 -8.65 -37.86 13.50
N ASP A 111 -9.13 -38.15 12.28
CA ASP A 111 -8.30 -38.21 11.08
C ASP A 111 -7.85 -36.82 10.64
N LEU A 112 -8.70 -35.79 10.82
CA LEU A 112 -8.33 -34.41 10.56
C LEU A 112 -7.17 -33.93 11.44
N LYS A 113 -7.10 -34.35 12.71
CA LYS A 113 -5.97 -34.00 13.60
C LYS A 113 -4.62 -34.47 13.07
N LYS A 114 -4.58 -35.57 12.30
CA LYS A 114 -3.36 -36.05 11.62
C LYS A 114 -2.80 -35.04 10.61
N LEU A 115 -3.66 -34.20 10.01
CA LEU A 115 -3.21 -33.11 9.15
C LEU A 115 -2.43 -32.06 9.93
N GLY A 116 -2.84 -31.76 11.17
CA GLY A 116 -2.08 -30.87 12.05
C GLY A 116 -0.68 -31.41 12.35
N GLU A 117 -0.54 -32.72 12.55
CA GLU A 117 0.76 -33.37 12.72
C GLU A 117 1.62 -33.34 11.44
N TYR A 118 1.00 -33.59 10.27
CA TYR A 118 1.67 -33.47 8.98
C TYR A 118 2.27 -32.08 8.78
N VAL A 119 1.51 -31.02 9.06
CA VAL A 119 2.02 -29.63 8.95
C VAL A 119 3.17 -29.39 9.93
N LYS A 120 3.03 -29.82 11.19
CA LYS A 120 4.10 -29.67 12.20
C LYS A 120 5.40 -30.40 11.81
N LYS A 121 5.31 -31.46 11.01
CA LYS A 121 6.46 -32.20 10.45
C LYS A 121 7.04 -31.56 9.17
N GLY A 122 6.54 -30.38 8.76
CA GLY A 122 7.03 -29.67 7.58
C GLY A 122 6.12 -29.76 6.36
N GLY A 123 4.97 -30.44 6.46
CA GLY A 123 4.00 -30.55 5.38
C GLY A 123 3.28 -29.24 5.07
N HIS A 124 2.77 -29.13 3.84
CA HIS A 124 2.05 -27.94 3.39
C HIS A 124 0.60 -28.26 3.04
N LEU A 125 -0.35 -27.42 3.47
CA LEU A 125 -1.78 -27.59 3.16
C LEU A 125 -2.33 -26.41 2.36
N LEU A 126 -3.03 -26.71 1.29
CA LEU A 126 -3.97 -25.80 0.65
C LEU A 126 -5.39 -26.17 1.09
N LEU A 127 -6.12 -25.24 1.69
CA LEU A 127 -7.47 -25.47 2.21
C LEU A 127 -8.45 -24.53 1.50
N THR A 128 -9.47 -25.07 0.81
CA THR A 128 -10.44 -24.25 0.08
C THR A 128 -11.89 -24.45 0.55
N ASP A 129 -12.64 -23.35 0.58
CA ASP A 129 -14.02 -23.22 1.06
C ASP A 129 -14.20 -23.67 2.52
N TYR A 130 -15.05 -24.67 2.82
CA TYR A 130 -15.26 -25.11 4.21
C TYR A 130 -13.99 -25.69 4.85
N ALA A 131 -13.02 -26.14 4.05
CA ALA A 131 -11.73 -26.57 4.57
C ALA A 131 -10.99 -25.43 5.29
N ALA A 132 -11.32 -24.16 5.06
CA ALA A 132 -10.78 -23.03 5.81
C ALA A 132 -11.15 -23.04 7.31
N LEU A 133 -12.10 -23.87 7.75
CA LEU A 133 -12.39 -24.13 9.18
C LEU A 133 -11.34 -25.02 9.85
N LEU A 134 -10.61 -25.83 9.09
CA LEU A 134 -9.73 -26.87 9.62
C LEU A 134 -8.58 -26.36 10.51
N PRO A 135 -7.94 -25.20 10.28
CA PRO A 135 -6.87 -24.72 11.16
C PRO A 135 -7.27 -24.69 12.65
N ALA A 136 -8.54 -24.34 12.94
CA ALA A 136 -9.06 -24.36 14.31
C ALA A 136 -9.28 -25.78 14.84
N GLU A 137 -9.80 -26.68 13.99
CA GLU A 137 -10.07 -28.07 14.35
C GLU A 137 -8.80 -28.91 14.58
N ILE A 138 -7.72 -28.57 13.87
CA ILE A 138 -6.42 -29.29 13.96
C ILE A 138 -5.43 -28.60 14.91
N GLY A 139 -5.88 -27.56 15.63
CA GLY A 139 -5.11 -26.90 16.69
C GLY A 139 -3.98 -25.97 16.21
N LEU A 140 -4.09 -25.42 15.01
CA LEU A 140 -3.19 -24.38 14.49
C LEU A 140 -3.71 -22.95 14.74
N GLU A 141 -4.98 -22.81 15.09
CA GLU A 141 -5.64 -21.52 15.26
C GLU A 141 -6.59 -21.56 16.45
N LYS A 142 -6.46 -20.61 17.38
CA LYS A 142 -7.33 -20.52 18.55
C LYS A 142 -8.70 -19.95 18.23
N ASN A 143 -8.76 -18.97 17.32
CA ASN A 143 -10.02 -18.31 16.99
C ASN A 143 -10.68 -19.03 15.81
N LYS A 144 -11.84 -19.66 16.02
CA LYS A 144 -12.55 -20.32 14.93
C LYS A 144 -13.07 -19.29 13.91
N PRO A 145 -12.84 -19.48 12.59
CA PRO A 145 -13.44 -18.61 11.58
C PRO A 145 -14.96 -18.80 11.50
N GLU A 146 -15.65 -17.75 11.08
CA GLU A 146 -17.10 -17.71 10.93
C GLU A 146 -17.49 -18.12 9.50
N ILE A 147 -18.71 -18.62 9.33
CA ILE A 147 -19.33 -18.87 8.02
C ILE A 147 -20.37 -17.77 7.77
N ARG A 148 -20.26 -17.05 6.66
CA ARG A 148 -21.30 -16.14 6.17
C ARG A 148 -21.82 -16.59 4.82
N ILE A 149 -23.12 -16.38 4.58
CA ILE A 149 -23.73 -16.66 3.29
C ILE A 149 -23.85 -15.35 2.52
N LEU A 150 -23.28 -15.33 1.32
CA LEU A 150 -23.42 -14.23 0.37
C LEU A 150 -24.46 -14.59 -0.69
N ASP A 151 -25.41 -13.69 -0.90
CA ASP A 151 -26.31 -13.75 -2.05
C ASP A 151 -25.58 -13.16 -3.27
N ILE A 152 -25.52 -13.93 -4.36
CA ILE A 152 -24.96 -13.52 -5.66
C ILE A 152 -26.11 -13.45 -6.64
N LYS A 153 -26.32 -12.29 -7.26
CA LYS A 153 -27.35 -12.03 -8.24
C LYS A 153 -26.75 -11.90 -9.63
N LYS A 154 -27.36 -12.58 -10.60
CA LYS A 154 -26.96 -12.59 -12.00
C LYS A 154 -27.13 -11.23 -12.65
N ASP A 155 -28.23 -10.54 -12.33
CA ASP A 155 -28.59 -9.27 -12.98
C ASP A 155 -27.71 -8.10 -12.50
N ASP A 156 -26.89 -8.33 -11.45
CA ASP A 156 -25.95 -7.36 -10.89
C ASP A 156 -24.49 -7.65 -11.34
N TRP A 157 -24.34 -8.04 -12.62
CA TRP A 157 -23.11 -8.62 -13.19
C TRP A 157 -21.82 -7.80 -13.00
N LEU A 158 -21.93 -6.48 -12.82
CA LEU A 158 -20.79 -5.60 -12.53
C LEU A 158 -20.39 -5.66 -11.05
N PHE A 159 -21.38 -5.81 -10.17
CA PHE A 159 -21.25 -5.69 -8.72
C PHE A 159 -20.96 -7.03 -8.02
N ASP A 160 -21.34 -8.14 -8.64
CA ASP A 160 -21.31 -9.47 -8.02
C ASP A 160 -20.17 -10.40 -8.46
N LYS A 161 -19.17 -9.87 -9.18
CA LYS A 161 -17.88 -10.56 -9.32
C LYS A 161 -17.18 -10.61 -7.97
N LYS A 162 -16.73 -11.81 -7.57
CA LYS A 162 -16.08 -12.03 -6.27
C LYS A 162 -14.65 -12.53 -6.43
N GLY A 163 -13.81 -12.20 -5.44
CA GLY A 163 -12.49 -12.76 -5.30
C GLY A 163 -11.73 -12.10 -4.16
N TYR A 164 -10.43 -11.89 -4.33
CA TYR A 164 -9.57 -11.48 -3.23
C TYR A 164 -8.59 -10.38 -3.60
N GLN A 165 -8.17 -9.64 -2.58
CA GLN A 165 -7.12 -8.63 -2.68
C GLN A 165 -6.08 -8.83 -1.58
N SER A 166 -4.82 -9.06 -1.97
CA SER A 166 -3.70 -9.05 -1.03
C SER A 166 -3.40 -7.64 -0.53
N PHE A 167 -2.88 -7.55 0.68
CA PHE A 167 -2.33 -6.30 1.19
C PHE A 167 -0.96 -6.07 0.55
N ARG A 168 -0.81 -5.07 -0.33
CA ARG A 168 0.46 -4.66 -0.99
C ARG A 168 1.18 -5.71 -1.85
N GLY A 169 0.89 -6.99 -1.72
CA GLY A 169 1.50 -8.07 -2.49
C GLY A 169 1.57 -9.40 -1.74
N HIS A 170 1.40 -10.48 -2.49
CA HIS A 170 1.69 -11.83 -2.04
C HIS A 170 1.96 -12.71 -3.28
N PRO A 171 2.89 -13.70 -3.25
CA PRO A 171 3.25 -14.49 -4.43
C PRO A 171 2.06 -15.22 -5.10
N ALA A 172 1.04 -15.60 -4.32
CA ALA A 172 -0.23 -16.15 -4.81
C ALA A 172 -0.92 -15.25 -5.87
N PHE A 173 -0.65 -13.94 -5.87
CA PHE A 173 -1.21 -12.95 -6.81
C PHE A 173 -0.25 -12.56 -7.93
N THR A 174 0.79 -13.36 -8.20
CA THR A 174 1.75 -13.11 -9.29
C THR A 174 1.03 -13.05 -10.64
N GLY A 175 1.23 -11.95 -11.37
CA GLY A 175 0.55 -11.69 -12.64
C GLY A 175 -0.96 -11.47 -12.49
N LEU A 176 -1.42 -11.10 -11.29
CA LEU A 176 -2.79 -10.74 -10.93
C LEU A 176 -2.83 -9.37 -10.20
N PHE A 177 -1.83 -8.50 -10.39
CA PHE A 177 -1.82 -7.11 -9.86
C PHE A 177 -2.17 -6.99 -8.35
N GLY A 178 -1.78 -7.98 -7.54
CA GLY A 178 -2.07 -8.03 -6.10
C GLY A 178 -3.50 -8.44 -5.74
N GLY A 179 -4.41 -8.66 -6.69
CA GLY A 179 -5.79 -9.07 -6.42
C GLY A 179 -6.54 -9.54 -7.67
N ALA A 180 -7.43 -10.53 -7.52
CA ALA A 180 -8.16 -11.11 -8.64
C ALA A 180 -9.63 -11.36 -8.28
N PHE A 181 -10.51 -11.11 -9.25
CA PHE A 181 -11.82 -11.75 -9.28
C PHE A 181 -11.64 -13.17 -9.79
N VAL A 182 -12.10 -14.14 -9.01
CA VAL A 182 -12.00 -15.57 -9.32
C VAL A 182 -13.37 -16.19 -9.59
N TRP A 183 -14.45 -15.47 -9.31
CA TRP A 183 -15.82 -15.98 -9.44
C TRP A 183 -16.75 -14.99 -10.13
N ASP A 184 -17.48 -15.48 -11.14
CA ASP A 184 -18.53 -14.78 -11.87
C ASP A 184 -19.58 -15.81 -12.34
N SER A 185 -20.73 -15.79 -11.67
CA SER A 185 -21.80 -16.79 -11.80
C SER A 185 -22.71 -16.54 -12.99
N TYR A 186 -23.18 -17.61 -13.64
CA TYR A 186 -24.21 -17.54 -14.69
C TYR A 186 -25.65 -17.42 -14.16
N ARG A 187 -25.86 -17.62 -12.86
CA ARG A 187 -27.18 -17.65 -12.21
C ARG A 187 -27.13 -17.06 -10.81
N ASP A 188 -28.28 -16.68 -10.31
CA ASP A 188 -28.45 -16.34 -8.90
C ASP A 188 -28.11 -17.55 -8.03
N GLN A 189 -27.37 -17.32 -6.96
CA GLN A 189 -26.96 -18.37 -6.04
C GLN A 189 -26.52 -17.81 -4.70
N LYS A 190 -26.50 -18.67 -3.69
CA LYS A 190 -25.94 -18.37 -2.39
C LYS A 190 -24.61 -19.09 -2.25
N LEU A 191 -23.54 -18.36 -1.96
CA LEU A 191 -22.23 -18.94 -1.71
C LEU A 191 -21.78 -18.69 -0.27
N PRO A 192 -21.25 -19.71 0.42
CA PRO A 192 -20.62 -19.53 1.71
C PRO A 192 -19.25 -18.85 1.55
N THR A 193 -18.94 -17.97 2.48
CA THR A 193 -17.59 -17.47 2.75
C THR A 193 -17.21 -17.82 4.17
N ILE A 194 -15.96 -18.23 4.35
CA ILE A 194 -15.41 -18.69 5.60
C ILE A 194 -14.20 -17.81 5.91
N GLY A 195 -14.19 -17.20 7.09
CA GLY A 195 -13.09 -16.31 7.44
C GLY A 195 -13.33 -15.52 8.70
N TYR A 196 -12.66 -14.37 8.80
CA TYR A 196 -12.83 -13.45 9.91
C TYR A 196 -13.45 -12.18 9.39
N PHE A 197 -14.54 -11.76 10.01
CA PHE A 197 -15.32 -10.62 9.55
C PHE A 197 -15.30 -9.48 10.54
N ASP A 198 -15.67 -8.28 10.08
CA ASP A 198 -15.77 -7.07 10.89
C ASP A 198 -14.46 -6.80 11.66
N ALA A 199 -14.52 -6.68 13.00
CA ALA A 199 -13.36 -6.45 13.85
C ALA A 199 -12.57 -7.73 14.19
N ASN A 200 -13.06 -8.91 13.81
CA ASN A 200 -12.43 -10.19 14.14
C ASN A 200 -11.19 -10.43 13.26
N PHE A 201 -10.20 -11.09 13.86
CA PHE A 201 -8.95 -11.48 13.22
C PHE A 201 -8.54 -12.88 13.73
N PRO A 202 -7.76 -13.64 12.93
CA PRO A 202 -7.10 -14.83 13.44
C PRO A 202 -6.23 -14.50 14.66
N ALA A 203 -6.13 -15.42 15.62
CA ALA A 203 -5.22 -15.27 16.74
C ALA A 203 -3.78 -15.61 16.34
N ASP A 204 -3.60 -16.66 15.53
CA ASP A 204 -2.29 -17.23 15.22
C ASP A 204 -1.95 -17.12 13.72
N GLY A 205 -2.97 -17.09 12.84
CA GLY A 205 -2.81 -16.91 11.40
C GLY A 205 -2.52 -15.46 10.97
N LYS A 206 -1.96 -15.30 9.77
CA LYS A 206 -1.75 -14.00 9.11
C LYS A 206 -2.73 -13.82 7.97
N VAL A 207 -3.33 -12.64 7.87
CA VAL A 207 -4.33 -12.35 6.82
C VAL A 207 -3.62 -11.99 5.53
N VAL A 208 -3.62 -12.90 4.55
CA VAL A 208 -3.00 -12.69 3.24
C VAL A 208 -3.87 -11.80 2.36
N ALA A 209 -5.17 -12.08 2.30
CA ALA A 209 -6.10 -11.37 1.42
C ALA A 209 -7.52 -11.27 1.99
N THR A 210 -8.20 -10.21 1.56
CA THR A 210 -9.59 -9.92 1.93
C THR A 210 -10.51 -10.04 0.72
N GLU A 211 -11.81 -10.13 0.95
CA GLU A 211 -12.81 -10.15 -0.13
C GLU A 211 -12.68 -8.91 -1.02
N LYS A 212 -12.83 -9.13 -2.32
CA LYS A 212 -12.93 -8.09 -3.34
C LYS A 212 -14.24 -8.29 -4.11
N SER A 213 -15.02 -7.22 -4.24
CA SER A 213 -16.16 -7.18 -5.15
C SER A 213 -16.26 -5.82 -5.82
N TYR A 214 -16.48 -5.81 -7.13
CA TYR A 214 -16.52 -4.58 -7.92
C TYR A 214 -15.32 -3.64 -7.62
N ILE A 215 -15.59 -2.38 -7.30
CA ILE A 215 -14.58 -1.38 -6.97
C ILE A 215 -14.15 -1.42 -5.49
N THR A 216 -14.66 -2.35 -4.70
CA THR A 216 -14.49 -2.37 -3.25
C THR A 216 -13.54 -3.48 -2.81
N ILE A 217 -12.57 -3.11 -1.97
CA ILE A 217 -11.81 -4.04 -1.15
C ILE A 217 -12.47 -4.06 0.22
N HIS A 218 -13.01 -5.21 0.61
CA HIS A 218 -13.66 -5.37 1.91
C HIS A 218 -12.62 -5.76 2.95
N GLY A 219 -11.83 -4.79 3.42
CA GLY A 219 -10.76 -5.03 4.41
C GLY A 219 -11.23 -5.77 5.68
N ASN A 220 -12.53 -5.67 5.99
CA ASN A 220 -13.17 -6.35 7.10
C ASN A 220 -13.50 -7.82 6.84
N ASN A 221 -13.46 -8.31 5.60
CA ASN A 221 -13.80 -9.69 5.23
C ASN A 221 -12.51 -10.46 4.89
N LYS A 222 -11.86 -11.04 5.89
CA LYS A 222 -10.56 -11.71 5.76
C LYS A 222 -10.80 -13.16 5.38
N LEU A 223 -10.61 -13.49 4.10
CA LEU A 223 -10.96 -14.80 3.52
C LEU A 223 -9.74 -15.66 3.17
N MET A 224 -8.54 -15.08 3.15
CA MET A 224 -7.32 -15.83 2.87
C MET A 224 -6.35 -15.69 4.03
N ILE A 225 -6.05 -16.80 4.69
CA ILE A 225 -5.28 -16.83 5.94
C ILE A 225 -4.13 -17.81 5.77
N GLU A 226 -2.95 -17.40 6.22
CA GLU A 226 -1.76 -18.25 6.25
C GLU A 226 -1.36 -18.57 7.69
N HIS A 227 -1.15 -19.85 7.98
CA HIS A 227 -0.59 -20.34 9.23
C HIS A 227 0.77 -20.96 8.96
N ALA A 228 1.71 -20.80 9.88
CA ALA A 228 3.01 -21.47 9.84
C ALA A 228 3.17 -22.35 11.09
N ALA A 229 3.72 -23.55 10.93
CA ALA A 229 4.10 -24.42 12.03
C ALA A 229 5.43 -25.12 11.72
N GLY A 230 6.51 -24.61 12.33
CA GLY A 230 7.87 -25.03 11.97
C GLY A 230 8.20 -24.63 10.54
N THR A 231 8.59 -25.60 9.72
CA THR A 231 8.82 -25.42 8.27
C THR A 231 7.56 -25.63 7.43
N GLY A 232 6.48 -26.18 8.02
CA GLY A 232 5.22 -26.40 7.33
C GLY A 232 4.33 -25.17 7.33
N SER A 233 3.40 -25.11 6.38
CA SER A 233 2.49 -23.98 6.23
C SER A 233 1.11 -24.40 5.73
N VAL A 234 0.10 -23.63 6.13
CA VAL A 234 -1.27 -23.79 5.67
C VAL A 234 -1.71 -22.50 5.00
N LEU A 235 -2.32 -22.61 3.83
CA LEU A 235 -2.98 -21.51 3.15
C LEU A 235 -4.47 -21.82 3.00
N SER A 236 -5.28 -21.14 3.80
CA SER A 236 -6.74 -21.24 3.78
C SER A 236 -7.35 -20.18 2.87
N ILE A 237 -8.26 -20.58 2.00
CA ILE A 237 -9.00 -19.73 1.05
C ILE A 237 -10.50 -20.03 1.22
N GLY A 238 -11.19 -19.23 2.02
CA GLY A 238 -12.54 -19.55 2.49
C GLY A 238 -13.67 -19.02 1.60
N GLY A 239 -13.77 -19.50 0.37
CA GLY A 239 -14.92 -19.23 -0.51
C GLY A 239 -14.51 -19.13 -1.96
N PHE A 240 -15.48 -19.11 -2.89
CA PHE A 240 -15.30 -18.82 -4.32
C PHE A 240 -14.42 -19.79 -5.12
N VAL A 241 -14.15 -21.00 -4.62
CA VAL A 241 -13.39 -22.02 -5.34
C VAL A 241 -14.35 -23.14 -5.78
N TYR A 242 -14.75 -23.14 -7.05
CA TYR A 242 -15.60 -24.21 -7.61
C TYR A 242 -15.19 -24.51 -9.05
N PHE A 243 -15.14 -25.80 -9.40
CA PHE A 243 -14.68 -26.34 -10.68
C PHE A 243 -15.78 -27.07 -11.45
N ALA A 244 -16.75 -27.69 -10.78
CA ALA A 244 -17.89 -28.32 -11.46
C ALA A 244 -18.92 -27.28 -11.91
N GLN A 245 -19.00 -26.17 -11.19
CA GLN A 245 -19.89 -25.07 -11.54
C GLN A 245 -19.28 -24.19 -12.62
N ARG A 246 -20.11 -23.78 -13.58
CA ARG A 246 -19.68 -22.92 -14.68
C ARG A 246 -19.33 -21.52 -14.16
N ASN A 247 -18.11 -21.07 -14.42
CA ASN A 247 -17.55 -19.81 -13.94
C ASN A 247 -16.95 -19.00 -15.10
N ARG A 248 -17.40 -17.75 -15.33
CA ARG A 248 -16.83 -16.91 -16.41
C ARG A 248 -15.37 -16.53 -16.17
N LEU A 249 -14.90 -16.63 -14.93
CA LEU A 249 -13.55 -16.29 -14.50
C LEU A 249 -12.71 -17.51 -14.14
N GLN A 250 -13.06 -18.70 -14.67
CA GLN A 250 -12.35 -19.94 -14.43
C GLN A 250 -10.83 -19.80 -14.64
N TYR A 251 -10.39 -19.18 -15.73
CA TYR A 251 -8.96 -18.96 -16.01
C TYR A 251 -8.24 -18.14 -14.93
N LYS A 252 -8.93 -17.22 -14.23
CA LYS A 252 -8.35 -16.46 -13.11
C LYS A 252 -8.30 -17.29 -11.84
N LEU A 253 -9.35 -18.05 -11.55
CA LEU A 253 -9.38 -19.01 -10.45
C LEU A 253 -8.21 -19.99 -10.58
N GLU A 254 -8.06 -20.60 -11.76
CA GLU A 254 -6.99 -21.56 -12.04
C GLU A 254 -5.60 -20.93 -11.91
N LYS A 255 -5.40 -19.72 -12.44
CA LYS A 255 -4.11 -19.02 -12.28
C LYS A 255 -3.81 -18.72 -10.80
N PHE A 256 -4.80 -18.25 -10.06
CA PHE A 256 -4.66 -17.95 -8.63
C PHE A 256 -4.34 -19.19 -7.79
N LEU A 257 -5.06 -20.30 -8.01
CA LEU A 257 -4.79 -21.55 -7.31
C LEU A 257 -3.45 -22.18 -7.73
N ASN A 258 -3.09 -22.15 -9.01
CA ASN A 258 -1.76 -22.61 -9.45
C ASN A 258 -0.63 -21.80 -8.79
N ASN A 259 -0.77 -20.47 -8.71
CA ASN A 259 0.19 -19.66 -7.96
C ASN A 259 0.23 -20.04 -6.47
N SER A 260 -0.91 -20.39 -5.87
CA SER A 260 -1.00 -20.78 -4.47
C SER A 260 -0.32 -22.13 -4.20
N ILE A 261 -0.50 -23.11 -5.09
CA ILE A 261 0.17 -24.41 -5.07
C ILE A 261 1.69 -24.21 -5.22
N ARG A 262 2.13 -23.46 -6.23
CA ARG A 262 3.55 -23.19 -6.46
C ARG A 262 4.19 -22.40 -5.33
N TYR A 263 3.42 -21.51 -4.68
CA TYR A 263 3.87 -20.79 -3.51
C TYR A 263 4.11 -21.73 -2.32
N LEU A 264 3.13 -22.61 -2.01
CA LEU A 264 3.26 -23.60 -0.93
C LEU A 264 4.39 -24.61 -1.19
N ALA A 265 4.57 -25.02 -2.44
CA ALA A 265 5.67 -25.92 -2.85
C ALA A 265 7.04 -25.23 -2.92
N GLY A 266 7.14 -23.94 -2.57
CA GLY A 266 8.41 -23.20 -2.60
C GLY A 266 8.93 -22.81 -3.99
N GLU A 267 8.20 -23.12 -5.07
CA GLU A 267 8.57 -22.73 -6.44
C GLU A 267 8.35 -21.23 -6.73
N LEU A 268 7.38 -20.60 -6.05
CA LEU A 268 6.99 -19.21 -6.30
C LEU A 268 7.17 -18.37 -5.04
N THR A 269 8.41 -17.98 -4.77
CA THR A 269 8.80 -17.20 -3.57
C THR A 269 9.17 -15.75 -3.88
N SER A 270 9.34 -15.40 -5.15
CA SER A 270 9.68 -14.04 -5.57
C SER A 270 8.52 -13.06 -5.33
N GLY A 271 8.79 -11.94 -4.67
CA GLY A 271 7.84 -10.86 -4.47
C GLY A 271 7.73 -10.42 -3.01
N LYS A 272 7.01 -9.32 -2.75
CA LYS A 272 6.69 -8.92 -1.38
C LYS A 272 5.68 -9.89 -0.79
N LYS A 273 5.87 -10.25 0.49
CA LYS A 273 4.96 -11.05 1.30
C LYS A 273 4.43 -10.19 2.44
N THR A 274 3.30 -9.54 2.20
CA THR A 274 2.69 -8.57 3.13
C THR A 274 1.29 -9.02 3.53
N TYR A 275 0.83 -8.56 4.69
CA TYR A 275 -0.39 -9.05 5.31
C TYR A 275 -1.26 -7.90 5.81
N TRP A 276 -2.57 -8.09 5.79
CA TRP A 276 -3.49 -7.20 6.47
C TRP A 276 -3.31 -7.37 7.98
N GLU A 277 -3.04 -6.27 8.68
CA GLU A 277 -2.84 -6.29 10.12
C GLU A 277 -4.03 -5.70 10.87
N LYS A 278 -4.15 -6.06 12.13
CA LYS A 278 -5.08 -5.42 13.06
C LYS A 278 -4.46 -4.13 13.58
N TYR A 279 -4.99 -2.99 13.16
CA TYR A 279 -4.52 -1.69 13.60
C TYR A 279 -5.39 -1.10 14.71
N LYS A 280 -4.81 -0.20 15.50
CA LYS A 280 -5.58 0.61 16.48
C LYS A 280 -6.16 1.87 15.84
N HIS A 281 -5.63 2.25 14.67
CA HIS A 281 -5.89 3.50 13.96
C HIS A 281 -5.59 4.72 14.85
N GLN A 282 -4.45 4.65 15.55
CA GLN A 282 -3.99 5.71 16.45
C GLN A 282 -2.63 6.22 15.99
N PRO A 283 -2.47 7.54 15.80
CA PRO A 283 -1.17 8.13 15.50
C PRO A 283 -0.14 7.83 16.60
N LYS A 284 1.06 7.42 16.21
CA LYS A 284 2.17 7.11 17.13
C LYS A 284 3.33 8.07 16.92
N SER A 285 3.82 8.67 17.99
CA SER A 285 5.05 9.47 17.92
C SER A 285 6.28 8.56 17.76
N PHE A 286 7.27 8.96 16.98
CA PHE A 286 8.60 8.37 16.99
C PHE A 286 9.68 9.45 17.10
N GLN A 287 10.92 9.02 17.32
CA GLN A 287 12.08 9.91 17.35
C GLN A 287 12.76 9.91 15.97
N VAL A 288 13.03 11.11 15.45
CA VAL A 288 13.79 11.32 14.23
C VAL A 288 14.99 12.20 14.53
N LYS A 289 16.11 11.93 13.86
CA LYS A 289 17.32 12.75 13.93
C LYS A 289 17.87 12.88 12.52
N SER A 290 17.61 14.01 11.87
CA SER A 290 18.24 14.34 10.59
C SER A 290 19.46 15.25 10.75
N GLU A 291 20.23 15.35 9.69
CA GLU A 291 21.24 16.40 9.55
C GLU A 291 20.56 17.70 9.08
N PRO A 292 21.04 18.87 9.55
CA PRO A 292 20.46 20.14 9.13
C PRO A 292 20.67 20.37 7.63
N VAL A 293 19.70 21.01 6.99
CA VAL A 293 19.78 21.44 5.58
C VAL A 293 20.01 22.94 5.55
N GLU A 294 20.99 23.38 4.75
CA GLU A 294 21.21 24.80 4.54
C GLU A 294 20.08 25.39 3.68
N PRO A 295 19.38 26.44 4.14
CA PRO A 295 18.32 27.06 3.36
C PRO A 295 18.90 27.74 2.11
N PRO A 296 18.13 27.79 1.00
CA PRO A 296 18.59 28.46 -0.21
C PRO A 296 18.83 29.95 0.05
N GLN A 297 19.89 30.50 -0.54
CA GLN A 297 20.23 31.93 -0.43
C GLN A 297 19.15 32.83 -1.03
N THR A 298 18.46 32.36 -2.07
CA THR A 298 17.32 33.04 -2.70
C THR A 298 16.05 32.24 -2.46
N ARG A 299 15.04 32.90 -1.89
CA ARG A 299 13.71 32.31 -1.64
C ARG A 299 12.68 32.64 -2.72
N ALA A 300 12.96 33.62 -3.57
CA ALA A 300 12.11 33.92 -4.71
C ALA A 300 12.12 32.72 -5.67
N LEU A 301 10.94 32.15 -5.94
CA LEU A 301 10.82 31.15 -6.99
C LEU A 301 10.97 31.86 -8.33
N LYS A 302 11.92 31.40 -9.15
CA LYS A 302 11.97 31.82 -10.56
C LYS A 302 10.86 31.07 -11.29
N ILE A 303 9.70 31.71 -11.41
CA ILE A 303 8.60 31.22 -12.25
C ILE A 303 9.03 31.49 -13.70
N LEU A 304 9.30 30.42 -14.45
CA LEU A 304 9.65 30.47 -15.86
C LEU A 304 8.90 29.34 -16.57
N PRO A 305 8.30 29.56 -17.76
CA PRO A 305 8.26 30.81 -18.54
C PRO A 305 7.15 31.79 -18.12
N GLU A 306 7.10 32.97 -18.75
CA GLU A 306 5.91 33.83 -18.65
C GLU A 306 4.69 33.07 -19.19
N PRO A 307 3.54 33.23 -18.54
CA PRO A 307 2.39 32.41 -18.85
C PRO A 307 1.72 32.86 -20.15
N ASP A 308 1.75 31.98 -21.17
CA ASP A 308 1.06 32.21 -22.44
C ASP A 308 -0.47 32.13 -22.30
N ILE A 309 -0.96 31.40 -21.28
CA ILE A 309 -2.39 31.19 -21.00
C ILE A 309 -2.64 31.46 -19.52
N VAL A 310 -3.58 32.37 -19.25
CA VAL A 310 -3.98 32.74 -17.89
C VAL A 310 -5.49 32.71 -17.77
N LEU A 311 -6.00 31.99 -16.77
CA LEU A 311 -7.37 32.15 -16.31
C LEU A 311 -7.39 33.05 -15.08
N THR A 312 -8.16 34.14 -15.13
CA THR A 312 -8.28 35.09 -14.02
C THR A 312 -9.70 35.16 -13.48
N ARG A 313 -9.83 35.35 -12.16
CA ARG A 313 -11.12 35.64 -11.52
C ARG A 313 -10.93 36.55 -10.32
N ASP A 314 -11.63 37.69 -10.30
CA ASP A 314 -11.45 38.71 -9.26
C ASP A 314 -12.19 38.41 -7.96
N HIS A 315 -13.26 37.63 -8.03
CA HIS A 315 -14.12 37.30 -6.88
C HIS A 315 -14.50 35.80 -6.88
N PRO A 316 -13.53 34.89 -6.77
CA PRO A 316 -13.79 33.47 -6.68
C PRO A 316 -14.56 33.14 -5.41
N ARG A 317 -15.33 32.04 -5.47
CA ARG A 317 -16.05 31.48 -4.32
C ARG A 317 -15.53 30.07 -4.06
N ASN A 318 -16.39 29.14 -3.68
CA ASN A 318 -16.06 27.74 -3.43
C ASN A 318 -15.96 26.89 -4.71
N ASN A 319 -15.58 27.50 -5.84
CA ASN A 319 -15.27 26.77 -7.06
C ASN A 319 -14.10 25.84 -6.78
N TYR A 320 -14.11 24.67 -7.42
CA TYR A 320 -13.04 23.70 -7.28
C TYR A 320 -11.88 24.03 -8.23
N TYR A 321 -10.66 23.80 -7.77
CA TYR A 321 -9.47 23.76 -8.63
C TYR A 321 -8.68 22.49 -8.36
N ASP A 322 -7.96 22.05 -9.38
CA ASP A 322 -6.81 21.17 -9.22
C ASP A 322 -5.63 21.68 -10.04
N ILE A 323 -4.45 21.27 -9.60
CA ILE A 323 -3.21 21.45 -10.34
C ILE A 323 -2.33 20.22 -10.10
N SER A 324 -1.68 19.74 -11.15
CA SER A 324 -0.97 18.46 -11.11
C SER A 324 0.41 18.50 -11.75
N GLY A 325 1.29 17.65 -11.24
CA GLY A 325 2.48 17.20 -11.94
C GLY A 325 2.40 15.70 -12.20
N ARG A 326 3.45 15.08 -12.75
CA ARG A 326 3.45 13.65 -13.10
C ARG A 326 3.29 12.72 -11.91
N ARG A 327 3.61 13.21 -10.70
CA ARG A 327 3.64 12.41 -9.46
C ARG A 327 2.83 13.02 -8.32
N SER A 328 2.15 14.14 -8.55
CA SER A 328 1.44 14.85 -7.50
C SER A 328 0.22 15.61 -8.02
N LEU A 329 -0.76 15.78 -7.15
CA LEU A 329 -2.04 16.44 -7.42
C LEU A 329 -2.45 17.25 -6.20
N ILE A 330 -2.60 18.55 -6.37
CA ILE A 330 -3.07 19.47 -5.33
C ILE A 330 -4.45 19.95 -5.73
N MET A 331 -5.42 19.86 -4.83
CA MET A 331 -6.80 20.24 -5.10
C MET A 331 -7.44 20.98 -3.93
N GLY A 332 -8.38 21.86 -4.23
CA GLY A 332 -9.12 22.59 -3.21
C GLY A 332 -10.13 23.59 -3.76
N LYS A 333 -10.34 24.67 -3.02
CA LYS A 333 -11.29 25.74 -3.37
C LYS A 333 -10.60 27.01 -3.81
N GLU A 334 -11.11 27.69 -4.82
CA GLU A 334 -10.46 28.88 -5.37
C GLU A 334 -10.24 30.00 -4.33
N ASN A 335 -11.15 30.15 -3.37
CA ASN A 335 -11.07 31.19 -2.33
C ASN A 335 -10.08 30.93 -1.19
N GLY A 336 -9.53 29.72 -1.05
CA GLY A 336 -8.46 29.48 -0.08
C GLY A 336 -8.31 28.04 0.39
N GLY A 337 -7.13 27.74 0.93
CA GLY A 337 -6.76 26.43 1.46
C GLY A 337 -6.46 25.38 0.38
N ILE A 338 -6.13 24.17 0.86
CA ILE A 338 -5.96 22.97 0.04
C ILE A 338 -6.80 21.88 0.71
N ASP A 339 -7.75 21.31 -0.03
CA ASP A 339 -8.61 20.25 0.48
C ASP A 339 -7.80 18.96 0.56
N GLU A 340 -7.08 18.60 -0.50
CA GLU A 340 -6.22 17.42 -0.55
C GLU A 340 -4.93 17.66 -1.34
N PHE A 341 -3.85 17.05 -0.89
CA PHE A 341 -2.59 16.96 -1.61
C PHE A 341 -2.15 15.50 -1.70
N TRP A 342 -2.15 14.99 -2.92
CA TRP A 342 -1.72 13.65 -3.26
C TRP A 342 -0.31 13.66 -3.83
N VAL A 343 0.52 12.76 -3.32
CA VAL A 343 1.77 12.33 -3.95
C VAL A 343 1.56 10.86 -4.28
N HIS A 344 1.27 10.57 -5.55
CA HIS A 344 0.65 9.31 -5.91
C HIS A 344 1.48 8.09 -5.47
N PRO A 345 0.85 7.07 -4.86
CA PRO A 345 -0.60 6.91 -4.65
C PRO A 345 -1.13 7.33 -3.25
N PHE A 346 -0.53 8.28 -2.53
CA PHE A 346 -0.89 8.61 -1.15
C PHE A 346 -1.28 10.07 -0.95
N ARG A 347 -2.28 10.34 -0.10
CA ARG A 347 -2.63 11.69 0.34
C ARG A 347 -1.70 12.11 1.47
N VAL A 348 -0.76 13.01 1.18
CA VAL A 348 0.27 13.44 2.13
C VAL A 348 -0.26 14.47 3.13
N LEU A 349 -1.18 15.33 2.69
CA LEU A 349 -1.90 16.25 3.57
C LEU A 349 -3.31 16.55 3.07
N ARG A 350 -4.17 17.04 3.96
CA ARG A 350 -5.54 17.49 3.70
C ARG A 350 -5.95 18.60 4.65
N ASP A 351 -7.07 19.25 4.36
CA ASP A 351 -7.66 20.31 5.19
C ASP A 351 -6.65 21.45 5.52
N PHE A 352 -5.75 21.79 4.59
CA PHE A 352 -4.75 22.84 4.80
C PHE A 352 -5.40 24.22 4.76
N GLN A 353 -5.10 25.03 5.78
CA GLN A 353 -5.57 26.39 5.93
C GLN A 353 -4.42 27.28 6.33
N ALA A 354 -4.32 28.45 5.69
CA ALA A 354 -3.39 29.50 6.06
C ALA A 354 -4.14 30.77 6.50
N GLY A 355 -3.49 31.57 7.33
CA GLY A 355 -3.98 32.83 7.86
C GLY A 355 -2.82 33.74 8.23
N ILE A 356 -3.15 34.99 8.57
CA ILE A 356 -2.21 35.95 9.15
C ILE A 356 -2.58 36.24 10.60
N ILE A 357 -1.60 36.61 11.42
CA ILE A 357 -1.82 37.11 12.77
C ILE A 357 -1.75 38.63 12.73
N VAL A 358 -2.81 39.28 13.22
CA VAL A 358 -2.87 40.73 13.43
C VAL A 358 -3.23 40.97 14.89
N GLY A 359 -2.32 41.62 15.62
CA GLY A 359 -2.41 41.72 17.08
C GLY A 359 -2.47 40.33 17.72
N ASN A 360 -3.57 40.02 18.41
CA ASN A 360 -3.78 38.74 19.08
C ASN A 360 -4.79 37.83 18.37
N SER A 361 -5.13 38.10 17.10
CA SER A 361 -6.15 37.36 16.35
C SER A 361 -5.58 36.73 15.07
N ALA A 362 -5.98 35.49 14.79
CA ALA A 362 -5.73 34.86 13.50
C ALA A 362 -6.86 35.19 12.52
N HIS A 363 -6.49 35.71 11.35
CA HIS A 363 -7.39 36.00 10.24
C HIS A 363 -7.12 35.00 9.11
N TRP A 364 -8.07 34.12 8.83
CA TRP A 364 -7.92 33.06 7.84
C TRP A 364 -8.04 33.61 6.41
N LEU A 365 -7.13 33.19 5.53
CA LEU A 365 -7.08 33.69 4.15
C LEU A 365 -8.33 33.33 3.35
N ARG A 366 -8.96 32.18 3.64
CA ARG A 366 -10.21 31.75 2.98
C ARG A 366 -11.37 32.74 3.15
N ASP A 367 -11.32 33.56 4.19
CA ASP A 367 -12.37 34.52 4.52
C ASP A 367 -12.04 35.94 4.03
N MET A 368 -10.93 36.10 3.28
CA MET A 368 -10.46 37.39 2.75
C MET A 368 -10.87 37.60 1.28
N PRO A 369 -11.01 38.87 0.83
CA PRO A 369 -11.10 39.17 -0.59
C PRO A 369 -9.86 38.66 -1.32
N VAL A 370 -10.07 37.95 -2.42
CA VAL A 370 -9.01 37.25 -3.15
C VAL A 370 -9.26 37.34 -4.65
N LYS A 371 -8.19 37.57 -5.42
CA LYS A 371 -8.16 37.36 -6.88
C LYS A 371 -7.37 36.09 -7.15
N ILE A 372 -7.72 35.34 -8.19
CA ILE A 372 -6.93 34.19 -8.66
C ILE A 372 -6.39 34.40 -10.05
N GLU A 373 -5.22 33.79 -10.29
CA GLU A 373 -4.58 33.65 -11.59
C GLU A 373 -4.13 32.19 -11.70
N VAL A 374 -4.60 31.50 -12.73
CA VAL A 374 -4.32 30.08 -12.94
C VAL A 374 -3.51 29.91 -14.21
N PHE A 375 -2.37 29.25 -14.05
CA PHE A 375 -1.42 28.89 -15.08
C PHE A 375 -1.31 27.35 -15.14
N PRO A 376 -0.83 26.75 -16.24
CA PRO A 376 -0.64 25.30 -16.29
C PRO A 376 0.26 24.76 -15.17
N GLU A 377 1.28 25.52 -14.76
CA GLU A 377 2.29 25.11 -13.78
C GLU A 377 2.03 25.65 -12.36
N VAL A 378 1.22 26.70 -12.23
CA VAL A 378 1.05 27.43 -10.96
C VAL A 378 -0.40 27.84 -10.74
N TYR A 379 -0.89 27.64 -9.52
CA TYR A 379 -2.14 28.22 -9.05
C TYR A 379 -1.83 29.38 -8.09
N LYS A 380 -2.19 30.61 -8.48
CA LYS A 380 -1.89 31.83 -7.74
C LYS A 380 -3.15 32.44 -7.12
N ARG A 381 -3.06 32.81 -5.84
CA ARG A 381 -4.06 33.62 -5.13
C ARG A 381 -3.45 34.92 -4.66
N ILE A 382 -4.18 36.02 -4.80
CA ILE A 382 -3.76 37.36 -4.40
C ILE A 382 -4.79 37.88 -3.40
N TYR A 383 -4.43 37.82 -2.13
CA TYR A 383 -5.28 38.22 -1.01
C TYR A 383 -5.12 39.70 -0.71
N THR A 384 -6.24 40.37 -0.48
CA THR A 384 -6.26 41.69 0.15
C THR A 384 -6.40 41.51 1.66
N THR A 385 -5.34 41.82 2.40
CA THR A 385 -5.27 41.59 3.85
C THR A 385 -5.19 42.91 4.63
N PRO A 386 -5.47 42.91 5.95
CA PRO A 386 -5.24 44.07 6.82
C PRO A 386 -3.81 44.64 6.81
N VAL A 387 -2.81 43.87 6.36
CA VAL A 387 -1.39 44.26 6.33
C VAL A 387 -0.85 44.47 4.92
N GLY A 388 -1.73 44.57 3.92
CA GLY A 388 -1.37 44.74 2.51
C GLY A 388 -1.73 43.52 1.65
N LYS A 389 -1.12 43.39 0.47
CA LYS A 389 -1.35 42.23 -0.39
C LYS A 389 -0.47 41.05 0.03
N LEU A 390 -1.05 39.86 -0.02
CA LEU A 390 -0.35 38.60 0.18
C LEU A 390 -0.63 37.69 -1.02
N GLU A 391 0.43 37.32 -1.73
CA GLU A 391 0.36 36.33 -2.81
C GLU A 391 0.62 34.93 -2.24
N GLU A 392 -0.19 33.96 -2.63
CA GLU A 392 0.02 32.54 -2.42
C GLU A 392 0.23 31.88 -3.78
N LEU A 393 1.31 31.11 -3.90
CA LEU A 393 1.64 30.33 -5.09
C LEU A 393 1.64 28.86 -4.72
N ILE A 394 0.87 28.06 -5.45
CA ILE A 394 0.77 26.62 -5.27
C ILE A 394 1.37 25.95 -6.51
N LEU A 395 2.46 25.20 -6.31
CA LEU A 395 3.25 24.60 -7.38
C LEU A 395 3.45 23.10 -7.11
N PRO A 396 2.72 22.21 -7.78
CA PRO A 396 3.09 20.80 -7.79
C PRO A 396 4.40 20.63 -8.58
N SER A 397 5.26 19.70 -8.16
CA SER A 397 6.45 19.40 -8.94
C SER A 397 6.06 18.61 -10.19
N LEU A 398 6.56 19.04 -11.35
CA LEU A 398 6.34 18.34 -12.62
C LEU A 398 6.85 16.88 -12.55
N ASP A 399 8.04 16.66 -12.00
CA ASP A 399 8.70 15.34 -12.00
C ASP A 399 8.92 14.73 -10.62
N LYS A 400 8.98 15.53 -9.54
CA LYS A 400 9.23 15.03 -8.19
C LYS A 400 7.94 14.71 -7.45
N ALA A 401 8.06 13.84 -6.46
CA ALA A 401 6.98 13.39 -5.59
C ALA A 401 6.70 14.46 -4.50
N GLY A 402 6.13 15.61 -4.89
CA GLY A 402 5.87 16.71 -3.95
C GLY A 402 5.51 18.01 -4.66
N GLY A 403 5.53 19.11 -3.90
CA GLY A 403 5.09 20.43 -4.34
C GLY A 403 5.38 21.48 -3.28
N ILE A 404 5.20 22.74 -3.64
CA ILE A 404 5.55 23.92 -2.83
C ILE A 404 4.31 24.81 -2.71
N VAL A 405 4.11 25.35 -1.50
CA VAL A 405 3.21 26.49 -1.27
C VAL A 405 4.08 27.65 -0.80
N GLN A 406 4.11 28.73 -1.58
CA GLN A 406 4.89 29.93 -1.26
C GLN A 406 3.95 31.09 -0.93
N TYR A 407 4.33 31.88 0.08
CA TYR A 407 3.66 33.12 0.45
C TYR A 407 4.60 34.30 0.24
N GLN A 408 4.12 35.35 -0.42
CA GLN A 408 4.86 36.60 -0.65
C GLN A 408 4.01 37.81 -0.26
N ALA A 409 4.46 38.59 0.72
CA ALA A 409 3.81 39.83 1.11
C ALA A 409 4.43 41.01 0.36
N SER A 410 3.60 41.95 -0.08
CA SER A 410 4.05 43.17 -0.79
C SER A 410 4.07 44.42 0.11
N GLY A 411 4.17 44.25 1.43
CA GLY A 411 4.16 45.32 2.44
C GLY A 411 5.54 45.53 3.09
N GLY A 412 5.76 46.71 3.69
CA GLY A 412 7.01 47.02 4.38
C GLY A 412 7.17 46.36 5.76
N GLU A 413 6.09 45.84 6.34
CA GLU A 413 6.09 45.23 7.67
C GLU A 413 6.11 43.69 7.61
N PRO A 414 6.82 43.01 8.54
CA PRO A 414 6.81 41.55 8.63
C PRO A 414 5.41 40.97 8.85
N VAL A 415 5.02 40.00 8.03
CA VAL A 415 3.74 39.29 8.17
C VAL A 415 3.92 38.01 8.98
N SER A 416 3.12 37.86 10.04
CA SER A 416 3.07 36.64 10.84
C SER A 416 2.07 35.65 10.25
N LEU A 417 2.54 34.56 9.64
CA LEU A 417 1.68 33.52 9.07
C LEU A 417 1.27 32.48 10.12
N VAL A 418 0.09 31.89 9.92
CA VAL A 418 -0.35 30.68 10.62
C VAL A 418 -0.86 29.68 9.60
N ALA A 419 -0.33 28.47 9.62
CA ALA A 419 -0.87 27.35 8.83
C ALA A 419 -1.40 26.25 9.75
N LYS A 420 -2.36 25.45 9.28
CA LYS A 420 -2.77 24.18 9.89
C LYS A 420 -3.20 23.20 8.81
N PHE A 421 -2.96 21.91 9.00
CA PHE A 421 -3.38 20.85 8.07
C PHE A 421 -3.56 19.51 8.79
N ARG A 422 -3.93 18.46 8.07
CA ARG A 422 -4.01 17.09 8.58
C ARG A 422 -3.20 16.16 7.70
N SER A 423 -2.55 15.15 8.27
CA SER A 423 -1.95 14.05 7.50
C SER A 423 -2.50 12.70 7.98
N ASP A 424 -2.86 11.85 7.03
CA ASP A 424 -3.36 10.48 7.24
C ASP A 424 -2.70 9.44 6.33
N LEU A 425 -1.83 9.87 5.40
CA LEU A 425 -1.21 9.02 4.37
C LEU A 425 -2.22 8.16 3.60
N ARG A 426 -3.48 8.58 3.48
CA ARG A 426 -4.54 7.78 2.86
C ARG A 426 -4.07 7.19 1.53
N TRP A 427 -4.17 5.87 1.39
CA TRP A 427 -3.91 5.20 0.12
C TRP A 427 -5.06 5.51 -0.84
N MET A 428 -4.73 5.86 -2.08
CA MET A 428 -5.67 6.02 -3.17
C MET A 428 -6.54 4.77 -3.33
N TRP A 429 -7.80 5.01 -3.74
CA TRP A 429 -8.77 3.98 -4.09
C TRP A 429 -8.12 2.90 -4.98
N PRO A 430 -8.40 1.59 -4.79
CA PRO A 430 -9.54 0.98 -4.10
C PRO A 430 -9.42 0.71 -2.60
N TYR A 431 -8.31 1.05 -1.98
CA TYR A 431 -8.14 0.81 -0.54
C TYR A 431 -9.04 1.75 0.28
N ASP A 432 -9.55 1.24 1.40
CA ASP A 432 -10.26 2.07 2.35
C ASP A 432 -9.31 3.07 3.02
N GLU A 433 -9.87 4.12 3.62
CA GLU A 433 -9.07 5.20 4.22
C GLU A 433 -8.16 4.74 5.37
N ASN A 434 -8.45 3.58 5.97
CA ASN A 434 -7.73 3.04 7.12
C ASN A 434 -6.79 1.88 6.74
N ALA A 435 -6.69 1.51 5.45
CA ALA A 435 -5.95 0.34 5.00
C ALA A 435 -4.46 0.35 5.40
N ILE A 436 -3.83 1.53 5.48
CA ILE A 436 -2.42 1.68 5.89
C ILE A 436 -2.24 1.51 7.40
N GLY A 437 -3.31 1.65 8.18
CA GLY A 437 -3.28 1.39 9.61
C GLY A 437 -2.82 2.55 10.47
N ASP A 438 -1.93 2.27 11.41
CA ASP A 438 -1.40 3.28 12.34
C ASP A 438 -0.37 4.18 11.63
N VAL A 439 -0.57 5.50 11.71
CA VAL A 439 0.34 6.50 11.16
C VAL A 439 1.36 6.92 12.22
N TRP A 440 2.63 7.01 11.84
CA TRP A 440 3.71 7.44 12.72
C TRP A 440 4.14 8.86 12.39
N TYR A 441 4.40 9.67 13.41
CA TYR A 441 4.78 11.07 13.21
C TYR A 441 5.92 11.53 14.12
N SER A 442 6.69 12.51 13.64
CA SER A 442 7.71 13.20 14.43
C SER A 442 7.95 14.58 13.84
N PHE A 443 8.27 15.57 14.67
CA PHE A 443 8.71 16.87 14.17
C PHE A 443 10.23 16.96 14.33
N ASP A 444 10.92 17.18 13.21
CA ASP A 444 12.37 17.37 13.17
C ASP A 444 12.67 18.87 13.18
N GLU A 445 13.20 19.36 14.30
CA GLU A 445 13.58 20.77 14.47
C GLU A 445 14.77 21.18 13.58
N ARG A 446 15.62 20.23 13.17
CA ARG A 446 16.78 20.52 12.31
C ARG A 446 16.37 20.73 10.86
N LEU A 447 15.32 20.03 10.43
CA LEU A 447 14.72 20.20 9.09
C LEU A 447 13.55 21.18 9.06
N ASN A 448 13.06 21.64 10.23
CA ASN A 448 11.80 22.38 10.37
C ASN A 448 10.64 21.64 9.70
N ALA A 449 10.57 20.32 9.91
CA ALA A 449 9.68 19.47 9.13
C ALA A 449 8.93 18.41 9.97
N LEU A 450 7.69 18.16 9.58
CA LEU A 450 6.91 17.02 10.02
C LEU A 450 7.26 15.81 9.18
N HIS A 451 7.66 14.74 9.84
CA HIS A 451 7.80 13.41 9.28
C HIS A 451 6.52 12.63 9.54
N VAL A 452 5.97 11.99 8.51
CA VAL A 452 4.80 11.11 8.61
C VAL A 452 5.09 9.82 7.85
N LYS A 453 4.89 8.65 8.47
CA LYS A 453 5.15 7.36 7.83
C LYS A 453 4.17 6.25 8.22
N ASP A 454 4.13 5.17 7.45
CA ASP A 454 3.50 3.91 7.86
C ASP A 454 4.36 3.15 8.90
N SER A 455 3.82 2.07 9.45
CA SER A 455 4.54 1.25 10.45
C SER A 455 5.86 0.70 9.91
N ALA A 456 5.89 0.28 8.64
CA ALA A 456 7.08 -0.26 7.99
C ALA A 456 8.11 0.82 7.60
N GLY A 457 7.68 2.08 7.43
CA GLY A 457 8.50 3.15 6.85
C GLY A 457 8.67 3.07 5.33
N ASP A 458 7.96 2.15 4.66
CA ASP A 458 7.91 2.08 3.20
C ASP A 458 7.20 3.30 2.60
N LEU A 459 6.24 3.86 3.35
CA LEU A 459 5.50 5.06 2.97
C LEU A 459 5.95 6.20 3.88
N TYR A 460 6.53 7.24 3.29
CA TYR A 460 7.15 8.30 4.06
C TYR A 460 6.90 9.66 3.39
N SER A 461 6.43 10.63 4.17
CA SER A 461 6.24 12.02 3.77
C SER A 461 6.99 12.94 4.73
N ILE A 462 7.56 14.02 4.17
CA ILE A 462 8.19 15.11 4.91
C ILE A 462 7.50 16.39 4.47
N ILE A 463 6.97 17.14 5.44
CA ILE A 463 6.25 18.40 5.23
C ILE A 463 6.94 19.46 6.08
N GLY A 464 7.72 20.33 5.45
CA GLY A 464 8.53 21.32 6.15
C GLY A 464 8.34 22.74 5.66
N THR A 465 8.97 23.66 6.37
CA THR A 465 9.05 25.08 6.02
C THR A 465 10.49 25.48 5.76
N ASP A 466 10.67 26.44 4.85
CA ASP A 466 11.98 27.03 4.54
C ASP A 466 12.49 27.99 5.63
N GLN A 467 11.61 28.38 6.56
CA GLN A 467 11.92 29.15 7.76
C GLN A 467 11.56 28.35 9.02
N PRO A 468 12.38 28.43 10.08
CA PRO A 468 12.02 27.83 11.36
C PRO A 468 10.71 28.43 11.89
N PRO A 469 9.72 27.60 12.29
CA PRO A 469 8.59 28.11 13.03
C PRO A 469 9.06 28.65 14.38
N LEU A 470 8.50 29.78 14.80
CA LEU A 470 8.58 30.18 16.21
C LEU A 470 7.99 29.15 17.16
N LYS A 471 6.88 28.55 16.71
CA LYS A 471 6.00 27.71 17.49
C LYS A 471 5.39 26.72 16.54
N TYR A 472 5.36 25.48 16.99
CA TYR A 472 4.61 24.43 16.34
C TYR A 472 3.85 23.63 17.39
N THR A 473 2.83 22.95 16.91
CA THR A 473 2.08 21.97 17.70
C THR A 473 1.81 20.84 16.75
N VAL A 474 2.27 19.64 17.11
CA VAL A 474 2.05 18.40 16.40
C VAL A 474 1.46 17.40 17.36
N GLY A 475 0.52 16.60 16.90
CA GLY A 475 -0.06 15.55 17.72
C GLY A 475 -1.40 15.14 17.18
N GLN A 476 -2.07 14.31 17.97
CA GLN A 476 -3.34 13.72 17.62
C GLN A 476 -4.50 14.63 18.04
N TYR A 477 -4.95 15.47 17.12
CA TYR A 477 -6.00 16.46 17.38
C TYR A 477 -7.11 16.35 16.35
N ARG A 478 -8.35 16.72 16.73
CA ARG A 478 -9.44 16.85 15.74
C ARG A 478 -9.29 18.12 14.92
N ASP A 479 -8.92 19.19 15.61
CA ASP A 479 -8.67 20.51 15.07
C ASP A 479 -7.76 21.27 16.04
N ILE A 480 -7.07 22.29 15.53
CA ILE A 480 -6.29 23.23 16.30
C ILE A 480 -6.89 24.61 16.09
N GLN A 481 -7.22 25.31 17.18
CA GLN A 481 -7.80 26.64 17.18
C GLN A 481 -6.82 27.67 17.75
N TRP A 482 -6.95 28.91 17.29
CA TRP A 482 -6.20 30.05 17.82
C TRP A 482 -6.90 30.59 19.08
N ASN A 483 -6.16 30.83 20.15
CA ASN A 483 -6.70 31.37 21.41
C ASN A 483 -5.90 32.63 21.80
N LYS A 484 -6.58 33.71 22.18
CA LYS A 484 -5.96 35.01 22.51
C LYS A 484 -5.08 35.00 23.76
N GLU A 485 -5.36 34.14 24.74
CA GLU A 485 -4.68 34.08 26.05
C GLU A 485 -3.59 32.99 26.08
N LYS A 486 -3.88 31.81 25.53
CA LYS A 486 -2.95 30.67 25.49
C LYS A 486 -2.13 30.60 24.19
N GLN A 487 -2.42 31.48 23.23
CA GLN A 487 -1.94 31.48 21.84
C GLN A 487 -2.38 30.24 21.02
N ILE A 488 -2.56 29.06 21.63
CA ILE A 488 -3.01 27.81 20.98
C ILE A 488 -4.00 27.05 21.89
N LEU A 489 -5.10 26.54 21.33
CA LEU A 489 -5.99 25.59 21.99
C LEU A 489 -6.20 24.36 21.09
N ALA A 490 -5.85 23.17 21.59
CA ALA A 490 -6.06 21.92 20.88
C ALA A 490 -7.37 21.25 21.35
N CYS A 491 -8.23 20.84 20.41
CA CYS A 491 -9.51 20.18 20.72
C CYS A 491 -9.40 18.67 20.46
N GLN A 492 -9.65 17.85 21.48
CA GLN A 492 -9.61 16.39 21.37
C GLN A 492 -11.01 15.81 21.12
N LYS A 493 -11.16 15.09 19.99
CA LYS A 493 -11.90 13.80 19.82
C LYS A 493 -12.06 13.47 18.31
N ARG A 494 -11.66 12.24 17.92
CA ARG A 494 -11.45 11.68 16.55
C ARG A 494 -10.18 12.16 15.81
N TRP A 495 -9.53 11.21 15.13
CA TRP A 495 -8.08 11.10 14.89
C TRP A 495 -7.57 11.87 13.65
N SER A 496 -6.42 12.57 13.80
CA SER A 496 -5.57 13.09 12.71
C SER A 496 -4.33 13.80 13.29
N ILE A 497 -3.26 13.98 12.50
CA ILE A 497 -2.07 14.76 12.89
C ILE A 497 -2.14 16.17 12.30
N THR A 498 -2.09 17.23 13.12
CA THR A 498 -2.07 18.63 12.66
C THR A 498 -0.79 19.34 13.06
N VAL A 499 -0.15 20.06 12.12
CA VAL A 499 1.03 20.91 12.35
C VAL A 499 0.73 22.36 12.04
N ARG A 500 1.23 23.27 12.88
CA ARG A 500 1.19 24.72 12.67
C ARG A 500 2.59 25.35 12.66
N PHE A 501 2.76 26.44 11.93
CA PHE A 501 3.96 27.28 11.91
C PHE A 501 3.58 28.74 12.21
N PHE A 502 4.46 29.51 12.85
CA PHE A 502 4.30 30.95 13.16
C PHE A 502 5.64 31.70 12.99
N PRO A 503 5.71 32.98 12.54
CA PRO A 503 6.88 33.91 12.62
C PRO A 503 6.63 35.13 13.54
N ILE A 504 7.59 35.54 14.40
CA ILE A 504 7.56 36.70 15.35
C ILE A 504 9.04 37.03 15.63
N ARG A 505 9.48 38.24 15.30
CA ARG A 505 10.64 38.86 15.95
C ARG A 505 10.21 40.23 16.46
N LYS A 506 10.56 40.51 17.71
CA LYS A 506 10.73 41.88 18.22
C LYS A 506 12.15 41.97 18.77
N LEU A 507 13.01 42.70 18.08
CA LEU A 507 14.25 43.24 18.62
C LEU A 507 13.87 44.43 19.52
N SER A 508 14.17 44.36 20.81
CA SER A 508 14.19 45.56 21.66
C SER A 508 15.59 46.17 21.61
N MET A 509 15.63 47.46 21.29
CA MET A 509 16.81 48.30 21.28
C MET A 509 17.57 48.22 22.60
N ILE A 510 18.89 48.03 22.49
CA ILE A 510 19.84 48.44 23.51
C ILE A 510 19.92 49.98 23.45
N LYS A 511 19.47 50.66 24.50
CA LYS A 511 19.96 51.99 24.85
C LYS A 511 20.80 51.85 26.11
N GLN A 512 22.10 51.93 25.91
CA GLN A 512 23.09 52.14 26.94
C GLN A 512 23.29 53.65 27.07
N ILE A 513 23.22 54.18 28.30
CA ILE A 513 24.06 55.24 28.91
C ILE A 513 23.59 55.43 30.36
N ASP A 514 24.34 54.76 31.23
CA ASP A 514 25.19 55.31 32.29
C ASP A 514 24.69 55.79 33.68
N THR A 515 25.42 55.24 34.66
CA THR A 515 25.76 55.70 36.03
C THR A 515 24.69 56.27 36.97
N THR A 516 24.40 55.57 38.08
CA THR A 516 24.98 55.82 39.42
C THR A 516 24.31 54.96 40.52
N LYS A 517 25.01 54.91 41.66
CA LYS A 517 24.95 54.02 42.84
C LYS A 517 23.65 54.00 43.67
N SER A 518 23.66 53.01 44.58
CA SER A 518 22.93 52.83 45.87
C SER A 518 21.64 52.02 45.77
N CYS A 519 21.55 50.79 46.31
CA CYS A 519 21.46 50.39 47.73
C CYS A 519 20.36 51.14 48.50
N LEU A 520 19.21 50.49 48.75
CA LEU A 520 18.71 50.15 50.09
C LEU A 520 17.27 49.58 50.07
N HIS A 521 17.13 48.51 50.85
CA HIS A 521 16.00 47.99 51.64
C HIS A 521 14.51 48.33 51.39
N ARG A 522 13.72 47.24 51.49
CA ARG A 522 12.43 47.06 52.20
C ARG A 522 11.46 48.24 52.22
N ALA A 523 10.31 48.08 51.56
CA ALA A 523 9.02 47.72 52.16
C ALA A 523 8.03 47.38 51.04
#